data_AF-A0A1L9NWX6-F1
#
_entry.id   AF-A0A1L9NWX6-F1
#
_cell.length_a   1.000
_cell.length_b   1.000
_cell.length_c   1.000
_cell.angle_alpha   90.00
_cell.angle_beta   90.00
_cell.angle_gamma   90.00
#
_symmetry.space_group_name_H-M   'P 1'
#
loop_
_entity.id
_entity.type
_entity.pdbx_description
1 polymer ?
#
loop_
_entity_poly.entity_id
_entity_poly.type
_entity_poly.pdbx_seq_one_letter_code
_entity_poly.pdbx_strand_id
1 'polypeptide(L)' 'MVSITPGFAQGCVAPAVPFLPFDPVDTRIYADILRADFETYFADANAYFHCLDQERNRAFFEAQRATEAYSRMLELLGE' A
#
# COMPACT_ATOMS: atom_id res chain seq x y z
N MET A 1 3.69 -19.58 -16.98
CA MET A 1 2.85 -18.40 -17.28
C MET A 1 2.65 -17.66 -15.98
N VAL A 2 3.13 -16.43 -15.86
CA VAL A 2 2.90 -15.58 -14.66
C VAL A 2 1.45 -15.11 -14.72
N SER A 3 0.65 -15.46 -13.71
CA SER A 3 -0.72 -14.97 -13.59
C SER A 3 -0.67 -13.48 -13.25
N ILE A 4 -1.15 -12.62 -14.15
CA ILE A 4 -1.24 -11.16 -13.94
C ILE A 4 -2.65 -10.83 -13.43
N THR A 5 -3.06 -11.46 -12.34
CA THR A 5 -4.31 -11.06 -11.69
C THR A 5 -3.96 -9.95 -10.70
N PRO A 6 -4.40 -8.70 -10.92
CA PRO A 6 -4.17 -7.65 -9.93
C PRO A 6 -4.87 -8.03 -8.64
N GLY A 7 -4.12 -8.10 -7.54
CA GLY A 7 -4.66 -8.22 -6.20
C GLY A 7 -5.06 -6.83 -5.70
N PHE A 8 -6.28 -6.67 -5.20
CA PHE A 8 -6.68 -5.46 -4.49
C PHE A 8 -6.35 -5.61 -3.01
N ALA A 9 -5.48 -4.76 -2.48
CA ALA A 9 -5.37 -4.56 -1.03
C ALA A 9 -6.60 -3.75 -0.61
N GLN A 10 -7.61 -4.41 -0.05
CA GLN A 10 -8.82 -3.74 0.39
C GLN A 10 -8.45 -2.70 1.46
N GLY A 11 -8.68 -1.41 1.17
CA GLY A 11 -8.70 -0.35 2.19
C GLY A 11 -7.48 0.59 2.26
N CYS A 12 -6.41 0.38 1.48
CA CYS A 12 -5.29 1.32 1.44
C CYS A 12 -5.43 2.28 0.26
N VAL A 13 -5.53 3.60 0.53
CA VAL A 13 -5.65 4.64 -0.50
C VAL A 13 -4.37 5.45 -0.55
N ALA A 14 -3.74 5.51 -1.73
CA ALA A 14 -2.55 6.32 -1.92
C ALA A 14 -2.91 7.82 -1.88
N PRO A 15 -2.15 8.66 -1.15
CA PRO A 15 -2.35 10.10 -1.18
C PRO A 15 -1.94 10.67 -2.54
N ALA A 16 -2.58 11.76 -2.94
CA ALA A 16 -2.19 12.51 -4.13
C ALA A 16 -0.90 13.29 -3.85
N VAL A 17 0.03 13.27 -4.81
CA VAL A 17 1.27 14.05 -4.70
C VAL A 17 0.90 15.54 -4.72
N PRO A 18 1.39 16.35 -3.76
CA PRO A 18 1.10 17.78 -3.71
C PRO A 18 1.70 18.49 -4.91
N PHE A 19 1.06 19.59 -5.31
CA PHE A 19 1.52 20.41 -6.42
C PHE A 19 2.73 21.25 -6.01
N LEU A 20 3.70 21.40 -6.92
CA LEU A 20 4.80 22.35 -6.77
C LEU A 20 4.81 23.29 -7.99
N PRO A 21 4.69 24.61 -7.79
CA PRO A 21 4.77 25.58 -8.88
C PRO A 21 6.12 25.54 -9.59
N PHE A 22 6.13 25.80 -10.89
CA PHE A 22 7.37 25.95 -11.66
C PHE A 22 8.07 27.29 -11.43
N ASP A 23 7.31 28.35 -11.12
CA ASP A 23 7.88 29.68 -10.85
C ASP A 23 8.51 29.74 -9.44
N PRO A 24 9.82 30.05 -9.33
CA PRO A 24 10.47 30.24 -8.03
C PRO A 24 9.92 31.40 -7.21
N VAL A 25 9.32 32.41 -7.83
CA VAL A 25 8.67 33.52 -7.11
C VAL A 25 7.41 33.01 -6.42
N ASP A 26 6.53 32.31 -7.13
CA ASP A 26 5.33 31.69 -6.55
C ASP A 26 5.69 30.70 -5.45
N THR A 27 6.73 29.90 -5.66
CA THR A 27 7.24 28.97 -4.63
C THR A 27 7.63 29.69 -3.34
N ARG A 28 8.27 30.88 -3.44
CA ARG A 28 8.63 31.67 -2.25
C ARG A 28 7.43 32.33 -1.61
N ILE A 29 6.51 32.86 -2.40
CA ILE A 29 5.28 33.52 -1.91
C ILE A 29 4.43 32.54 -1.12
N TYR A 30 4.28 31.31 -1.63
CA TYR A 30 3.44 30.28 -1.03
C TYR A 30 4.22 29.24 -0.21
N ALA A 31 5.47 29.54 0.17
CA ALA A 31 6.39 28.56 0.76
C ALA A 31 5.83 27.85 1.99
N ASP A 32 5.07 28.56 2.83
CA ASP A 32 4.52 27.97 4.06
C ASP A 32 3.35 27.02 3.77
N ILE A 33 2.49 27.36 2.80
CA ILE A 33 1.39 26.47 2.36
C ILE A 33 1.96 25.24 1.67
N LEU A 34 2.90 25.44 0.74
CA LEU A 34 3.57 24.34 0.05
C LEU A 34 4.29 23.42 1.03
N ARG A 35 4.96 23.96 2.05
CA ARG A 35 5.60 23.13 3.09
C ARG A 35 4.57 22.29 3.84
N ALA A 36 3.46 22.88 4.26
CA ALA A 36 2.40 22.17 4.97
C ALA A 36 1.76 21.05 4.12
N ASP A 37 1.54 21.29 2.83
CA ASP A 37 1.00 20.29 1.90
C ASP A 37 1.95 19.10 1.75
N PHE A 38 3.26 19.35 1.63
CA PHE A 38 4.26 18.28 1.54
C PHE A 38 4.42 17.51 2.85
N GLU A 39 4.42 18.20 4.00
CA GLU A 39 4.46 17.55 5.31
C GLU A 39 3.24 16.64 5.54
N THR A 40 2.05 17.10 5.15
CA THR A 40 0.81 16.30 5.18
C THR A 40 0.92 15.10 4.26
N TYR A 41 1.36 15.29 3.02
CA TYR A 41 1.59 14.19 2.08
C TYR A 41 2.54 13.12 2.63
N PHE A 42 3.65 13.51 3.27
CA PHE A 42 4.58 12.55 3.83
C PHE A 42 3.99 11.77 5.01
N ALA A 43 3.18 12.42 5.85
CA ALA A 43 2.45 11.73 6.91
C ALA A 43 1.47 10.70 6.33
N ASP A 44 0.68 11.10 5.33
CA ASP A 44 -0.30 10.24 4.68
C ASP A 44 0.37 9.10 3.89
N ALA A 45 1.51 9.36 3.24
CA ALA A 45 2.26 8.34 2.53
C ALA A 45 2.79 7.26 3.48
N ASN A 46 3.26 7.66 4.67
CA ASN A 46 3.67 6.71 5.70
C ASN A 46 2.49 5.87 6.22
N ALA A 47 1.33 6.49 6.45
CA ALA A 47 0.11 5.76 6.83
C ALA A 47 -0.32 4.77 5.75
N TYR A 48 -0.24 5.17 4.48
CA TYR A 48 -0.51 4.31 3.34
C TYR A 48 0.44 3.10 3.27
N PHE A 49 1.75 3.32 3.40
CA PHE A 49 2.73 2.22 3.42
C PHE A 49 2.50 1.26 4.58
N HIS A 50 2.19 1.80 5.76
CA HIS A 50 1.86 0.96 6.91
C HIS A 50 0.63 0.09 6.67
N CYS A 51 -0.42 0.64 6.05
CA CYS A 51 -1.59 -0.13 5.63
C CYS A 51 -1.20 -1.27 4.66
N LEU A 52 -0.39 -0.98 3.63
CA LEU A 52 0.05 -1.99 2.67
C LEU A 52 0.87 -3.11 3.33
N ASP A 53 1.73 -2.78 4.29
CA ASP A 53 2.51 -3.78 5.01
C ASP A 53 1.63 -4.69 5.89
N GLN A 54 0.59 -4.13 6.52
CA GLN A 54 -0.40 -4.92 7.26
C GLN A 54 -1.16 -5.87 6.33
N GLU A 55 -1.64 -5.38 5.19
CA GLU A 55 -2.36 -6.20 4.21
C GLU A 55 -1.47 -7.30 3.63
N ARG A 56 -0.20 -6.98 3.36
CA ARG A 56 0.80 -7.98 2.94
C ARG A 56 0.93 -9.07 3.99
N ASN A 57 1.13 -8.70 5.26
CA ASN A 57 1.30 -9.67 6.34
C ASN A 57 0.05 -10.54 6.55
N ARG A 58 -1.14 -9.94 6.49
CA ARG A 58 -2.42 -10.66 6.54
C ARG A 58 -2.52 -11.69 5.42
N ALA A 59 -2.28 -11.28 4.18
CA ALA A 59 -2.36 -12.16 3.01
C ALA A 59 -1.36 -13.32 3.09
N PHE A 60 -0.14 -13.08 3.56
CA PHE A 60 0.85 -14.14 3.79
C PHE A 60 0.36 -15.17 4.81
N PHE A 61 -0.21 -14.72 5.93
CA PHE A 61 -0.73 -15.61 6.95
C PHE A 61 -1.94 -16.44 6.44
N GLU A 62 -2.85 -15.81 5.70
CA GLU A 62 -3.99 -16.49 5.08
C GLU A 62 -3.53 -17.55 4.08
N ALA A 63 -2.56 -17.23 3.22
CA ALA A 63 -1.97 -18.16 2.27
C ALA A 63 -1.32 -19.35 2.97
N GLN A 64 -0.54 -19.12 4.03
CA GLN A 64 0.07 -20.20 4.82
C GLN A 64 -1.01 -21.15 5.39
N ARG A 65 -2.05 -20.60 6.02
CA ARG A 65 -3.15 -21.42 6.57
C ARG A 65 -3.89 -22.20 5.50
N ALA A 66 -4.09 -21.61 4.32
CA ALA A 66 -4.71 -22.27 3.19
C ALA A 66 -3.84 -23.43 2.68
N THR A 67 -2.52 -23.25 2.59
CA THR A 67 -1.58 -24.31 2.23
C THR A 67 -1.61 -25.46 3.24
N GLU A 68 -1.57 -25.17 4.54
CA GLU A 68 -1.64 -26.21 5.58
C GLU A 68 -2.97 -26.99 5.51
N ALA A 69 -4.09 -26.30 5.26
CA ALA A 69 -5.38 -26.94 5.07
C ALA A 69 -5.42 -27.82 3.82
N TYR A 70 -4.82 -27.36 2.73
CA TYR A 70 -4.72 -28.12 1.48
C TYR A 70 -3.86 -29.37 1.66
N SER A 71 -2.70 -29.27 2.32
CA SER A 71 -1.85 -30.44 2.61
C SER A 71 -2.58 -31.51 3.42
N ARG A 72 -3.31 -31.10 4.48
CA ARG A 72 -4.14 -32.05 5.25
C ARG A 72 -5.24 -32.70 4.42
N MET A 73 -5.82 -31.96 3.49
CA MET A 73 -6.82 -32.52 2.58
C MET A 73 -6.22 -33.60 1.70
N LEU A 74 -5.03 -33.37 1.11
CA LEU A 74 -4.34 -34.38 0.29
C LEU A 74 -4.03 -35.64 1.09
N GLU A 75 -3.52 -35.49 2.31
CA GLU A 75 -3.27 -36.62 3.22
C GLU A 75 -4.54 -37.47 3.47
N LEU A 76 -5.69 -36.83 3.61
CA LEU A 76 -6.98 -37.50 3.80
C LEU A 76 -7.50 -38.16 2.52
N LEU A 77 -7.19 -37.59 1.35
CA LEU A 77 -7.54 -38.16 0.04
C LEU A 77 -6.61 -39.31 -0.37
N GLY A 78 -5.46 -39.45 0.30
CA GLY A 78 -4.41 -40.40 -0.07
C GLY A 78 -3.65 -39.99 -1.34
N GLU A 79 -3.60 -38.68 -1.62
CA GLU A 79 -2.85 -38.06 -2.73
C GLU A 79 -1.43 -37.66 -2.33
#